data_AF-A0A224XI45-F1
#
_entry.id   AF-A0A224XI45-F1
#
_cell.length_a   1.000
_cell.length_b   1.000
_cell.length_c   1.000
_cell.angle_alpha   90.00
_cell.angle_beta   90.00
_cell.angle_gamma   90.00
#
_symmetry.space_group_name_H-M   'P 1'
#
loop_
_entity.id
_entity.type
_entity.pdbx_description
1 polymer ?
#
loop_
_entity_poly.entity_id
_entity_poly.type
_entity_poly.pdbx_seq_one_letter_code
_entity_poly.pdbx_strand_id
1 'polypeptide(L)'
;KDKNETFEHNPPETLKGVIFRYDMCRRRKGGRCTKGTAGFAYVGGACVVNKRLEKVNSVAIIEDTGGFSGIIVAAHEVGHLLGAVHDGSPPPTYLGGPGAERCRWEDGYIMSDLRHTEKGFRWSPCSISSFHHFLNGDTATCLYNSPHEDESLPRVLPGKLLSLDAQCRRDRGTSACFKDERVCAQLFCFDSGSGYCVAYRPAAEGSPCGDGQICNSGRCQVEHENIIPDYSQQTVSYVRRNGQTVSLDGNTTIPRKQPIL
;
A
#
# COMPACT_ATOMS: atom_id res chain seq x y z
N LYS A 1 8.35 -34.19 -15.62
CA LYS A 1 9.79 -33.96 -15.41
C LYS A 1 9.92 -33.18 -14.12
N ASP A 2 10.23 -33.91 -13.06
CA ASP A 2 10.41 -33.40 -11.71
C ASP A 2 11.47 -32.30 -11.68
N LYS A 3 11.13 -31.17 -11.08
CA LYS A 3 12.11 -30.25 -10.52
C LYS A 3 11.89 -30.24 -9.02
N ASN A 4 12.77 -30.97 -8.34
CA ASN A 4 13.09 -30.73 -6.93
C ASN A 4 13.64 -29.30 -6.85
N GLU A 5 12.81 -28.35 -6.44
CA GLU A 5 13.28 -27.09 -5.90
C GLU A 5 13.39 -27.27 -4.39
N THR A 6 14.63 -27.33 -3.92
CA THR A 6 15.00 -27.23 -2.51
C THR A 6 14.39 -25.94 -1.95
N PHE A 7 13.46 -26.05 -1.01
CA PHE A 7 13.01 -24.94 -0.19
C PHE A 7 14.19 -24.49 0.69
N GLU A 8 14.97 -23.54 0.19
CA GLU A 8 15.92 -22.81 0.99
C GLU A 8 15.15 -22.02 2.05
N HIS A 9 15.56 -22.16 3.31
CA HIS A 9 14.85 -21.67 4.47
C HIS A 9 15.04 -20.15 4.59
N ASN A 10 14.28 -19.38 3.80
CA ASN A 10 14.18 -17.94 3.97
C ASN A 10 13.63 -17.61 5.37
N PRO A 11 14.08 -16.50 6.01
CA PRO A 11 13.54 -16.08 7.29
C PRO A 11 12.01 -15.94 7.21
N PRO A 12 11.28 -16.21 8.30
CA PRO A 12 9.81 -16.22 8.27
C PRO A 12 9.28 -14.80 8.01
N GLU A 13 8.86 -14.54 6.78
CA GLU A 13 8.09 -13.33 6.45
C GLU A 13 6.77 -13.29 7.23
N THR A 14 6.52 -12.17 7.89
CA THR A 14 5.36 -11.93 8.78
C THR A 14 4.03 -11.89 8.03
N LEU A 15 4.04 -11.29 6.84
CA LEU A 15 2.93 -11.23 5.89
C LEU A 15 3.46 -11.59 4.51
N LYS A 16 2.70 -12.38 3.75
CA LYS A 16 3.06 -12.77 2.38
C LYS A 16 2.10 -12.15 1.39
N GLY A 17 2.60 -11.33 0.49
CA GLY A 17 1.86 -10.85 -0.67
C GLY A 17 2.18 -11.73 -1.87
N VAL A 18 1.16 -12.21 -2.58
CA VAL A 18 1.37 -12.90 -3.86
C VAL A 18 0.65 -12.16 -4.97
N ILE A 19 1.41 -11.70 -5.95
CA ILE A 19 0.94 -10.87 -7.06
C ILE A 19 0.92 -11.73 -8.32
N PHE A 20 -0.23 -11.79 -8.98
CA PHE A 20 -0.40 -12.55 -10.22
C PHE A 20 -1.09 -11.72 -11.30
N ARG A 21 -0.83 -12.07 -12.55
CA ARG A 21 -1.39 -11.42 -13.74
C ARG A 21 -2.66 -12.10 -14.29
N TYR A 22 -3.22 -13.06 -13.55
CA TYR A 22 -4.36 -13.86 -13.99
C TYR A 22 -5.66 -13.34 -13.37
N ASP A 23 -6.74 -13.29 -14.17
CA ASP A 23 -8.10 -12.98 -13.72
C ASP A 23 -8.47 -13.85 -12.51
N MET A 24 -8.55 -13.23 -11.34
CA MET A 24 -9.07 -13.88 -10.15
C MET A 24 -10.59 -14.04 -10.28
N CYS A 25 -11.11 -15.17 -9.79
CA CYS A 25 -12.54 -15.32 -9.70
C CYS A 25 -13.02 -16.15 -8.53
N ARG A 26 -14.14 -15.70 -7.98
CA ARG A 26 -14.86 -16.43 -6.95
C ARG A 26 -15.75 -17.48 -7.62
N ARG A 27 -15.45 -18.75 -7.37
CA ARG A 27 -16.26 -19.87 -7.85
C ARG A 27 -17.52 -20.00 -7.00
N ARG A 28 -18.70 -19.93 -7.61
CA ARG A 28 -19.99 -20.23 -6.96
C ARG A 28 -20.32 -21.73 -7.04
N LYS A 29 -21.25 -22.20 -6.19
CA LYS A 29 -21.84 -23.55 -6.33
C LYS A 29 -22.40 -23.70 -7.75
N GLY A 30 -21.95 -24.73 -8.47
CA GLY A 30 -22.26 -24.93 -9.90
C GLY A 30 -21.12 -24.58 -10.87
N GLY A 31 -19.92 -24.25 -10.38
CA GLY A 31 -18.72 -24.06 -11.22
C GLY A 31 -18.64 -22.70 -11.93
N ARG A 32 -19.67 -21.86 -11.79
CA ARG A 32 -19.68 -20.52 -12.39
C ARG A 32 -18.72 -19.58 -11.65
N CYS A 33 -17.83 -18.97 -12.42
CA CYS A 33 -16.77 -18.07 -12.00
C CYS A 33 -17.29 -16.62 -12.09
N THR A 34 -17.45 -15.93 -10.95
CA THR A 34 -17.78 -14.50 -10.95
C THR A 34 -16.51 -13.69 -11.01
N LYS A 35 -16.32 -12.97 -12.13
CA LYS A 35 -15.28 -11.96 -12.32
C LYS A 35 -15.60 -10.70 -11.50
N GLY A 36 -14.57 -9.99 -11.05
CA GLY A 36 -14.71 -8.78 -10.21
C GLY A 36 -14.04 -8.87 -8.84
N THR A 37 -13.38 -9.98 -8.54
CA THR A 37 -12.49 -10.09 -7.38
C THR A 37 -11.08 -9.79 -7.87
N ALA A 38 -10.47 -8.68 -7.43
CA ALA A 38 -9.10 -8.31 -7.80
C ALA A 38 -8.08 -8.71 -6.72
N GLY A 39 -8.54 -9.13 -5.53
CA GLY A 39 -7.68 -9.56 -4.44
C GLY A 39 -8.42 -10.45 -3.45
N PHE A 40 -7.67 -11.09 -2.56
CA PHE A 40 -8.20 -11.91 -1.48
C PHE A 40 -7.24 -11.95 -0.28
N ALA A 41 -7.78 -11.69 0.90
CA ALA A 41 -7.12 -11.90 2.19
C ALA A 41 -8.11 -12.38 3.27
N TYR A 42 -7.57 -12.99 4.31
CA TYR A 42 -8.33 -13.33 5.51
C TYR A 42 -8.40 -12.13 6.47
N VAL A 43 -9.60 -11.85 7.00
CA VAL A 43 -9.75 -10.82 8.02
C VAL A 43 -9.06 -11.26 9.31
N GLY A 44 -8.12 -10.45 9.82
CA GLY A 44 -7.29 -10.78 10.97
C GLY A 44 -6.33 -11.94 10.70
N GLY A 45 -5.97 -12.18 9.44
CA GLY A 45 -5.09 -13.28 9.03
C GLY A 45 -3.61 -13.07 9.38
N ALA A 46 -3.18 -11.84 9.69
CA ALA A 46 -1.79 -11.58 10.04
C ALA A 46 -1.36 -12.43 11.25
N CYS A 47 -0.12 -12.92 11.26
CA CYS A 47 0.43 -13.81 12.29
C CYS A 47 -0.26 -15.18 12.45
N VAL A 48 -1.32 -15.50 11.70
CA VAL A 48 -2.04 -16.77 11.85
C VAL A 48 -1.41 -17.84 10.96
N VAL A 49 -0.64 -18.73 11.60
CA VAL A 49 -0.01 -19.89 10.97
C VAL A 49 -0.43 -21.16 11.70
N ASN A 50 -1.05 -22.10 10.98
CA ASN A 50 -1.37 -23.42 11.49
C ASN A 50 -0.35 -24.44 10.99
N LYS A 51 0.69 -24.70 11.80
CA LYS A 51 1.77 -25.64 11.47
C LYS A 51 1.28 -27.08 11.30
N ARG A 52 0.22 -27.48 12.01
CA ARG A 52 -0.33 -28.85 11.94
C ARG A 52 -1.08 -29.11 10.64
N LEU A 53 -1.76 -28.10 10.12
CA LEU A 53 -2.53 -28.19 8.87
C LEU A 53 -1.76 -27.66 7.66
N GLU A 54 -0.51 -27.22 7.84
CA GLU A 54 0.32 -26.56 6.82
C GLU A 54 -0.42 -25.39 6.15
N LYS A 55 -1.18 -24.62 6.94
CA LYS A 55 -1.97 -23.48 6.46
C LYS A 55 -1.43 -22.17 6.99
N VAL A 56 -1.32 -21.19 6.10
CA VAL A 56 -0.93 -19.82 6.41
C VAL A 56 -2.09 -18.92 6.02
N ASN A 57 -2.63 -18.17 6.98
CA ASN A 57 -3.69 -17.20 6.72
C ASN A 57 -3.13 -15.78 6.55
N SER A 58 -1.84 -15.56 6.86
CA SER A 58 -1.12 -14.30 6.66
C SER A 58 -0.74 -14.05 5.20
N VAL A 59 -1.65 -14.35 4.27
CA VAL A 59 -1.46 -14.20 2.83
C VAL A 59 -2.50 -13.25 2.26
N ALA A 60 -2.04 -12.27 1.47
CA ALA A 60 -2.86 -11.50 0.56
C ALA A 60 -2.53 -11.89 -0.88
N ILE A 61 -3.56 -12.16 -1.68
CA ILE A 61 -3.43 -12.44 -3.11
C ILE A 61 -3.95 -11.22 -3.85
N ILE A 62 -3.19 -10.74 -4.85
CA ILE A 62 -3.51 -9.55 -5.62
C ILE A 62 -3.39 -9.86 -7.11
N GLU A 63 -4.41 -9.50 -7.86
CA GLU A 63 -4.35 -9.38 -9.31
C GLU A 63 -3.70 -8.04 -9.67
N ASP A 64 -2.55 -8.09 -10.35
CA ASP A 64 -1.90 -6.92 -10.93
C ASP A 64 -1.48 -7.22 -12.36
N THR A 65 -1.86 -6.33 -13.26
CA THR A 65 -1.52 -6.43 -14.68
C THR A 65 -0.13 -5.85 -14.99
N GLY A 66 0.51 -5.23 -13.99
CA GLY A 66 1.73 -4.43 -14.12
C GLY A 66 1.44 -2.97 -14.48
N GLY A 67 0.17 -2.54 -14.39
CA GLY A 67 -0.29 -1.17 -14.61
C GLY A 67 -0.38 -0.32 -13.34
N PHE A 68 0.04 -0.86 -12.18
CA PHE A 68 -0.08 -0.28 -10.83
C PHE A 68 -1.50 -0.19 -10.26
N SER A 69 -2.50 -0.64 -10.99
CA SER A 69 -3.88 -0.78 -10.50
C SER A 69 -3.99 -1.71 -9.28
N GLY A 70 -3.08 -2.69 -9.16
CA GLY A 70 -2.97 -3.60 -8.03
C GLY A 70 -2.52 -2.97 -6.72
N ILE A 71 -1.91 -1.76 -6.71
CA ILE A 71 -1.39 -1.12 -5.49
C ILE A 71 -2.52 -0.88 -4.47
N ILE A 72 -3.63 -0.29 -4.91
CA ILE A 72 -4.74 0.02 -4.01
C ILE A 72 -5.49 -1.25 -3.59
N VAL A 73 -5.46 -2.30 -4.41
CA VAL A 73 -5.96 -3.63 -4.04
C VAL A 73 -5.08 -4.22 -2.94
N ALA A 74 -3.75 -4.18 -3.10
CA ALA A 74 -2.83 -4.67 -2.09
C ALA A 74 -3.03 -3.97 -0.74
N ALA A 75 -3.22 -2.64 -0.75
CA ALA A 75 -3.59 -1.91 0.45
C ALA A 75 -4.89 -2.46 1.07
N HIS A 76 -5.95 -2.61 0.28
CA HIS A 76 -7.23 -3.19 0.73
C HIS A 76 -7.06 -4.57 1.39
N GLU A 77 -6.34 -5.48 0.74
CA GLU A 77 -6.11 -6.82 1.26
C GLU A 77 -5.24 -6.84 2.53
N VAL A 78 -4.24 -5.96 2.62
CA VAL A 78 -3.48 -5.75 3.86
C VAL A 78 -4.39 -5.22 4.98
N GLY A 79 -5.34 -4.34 4.66
CA GLY A 79 -6.37 -3.89 5.60
C GLY A 79 -7.15 -5.06 6.20
N HIS A 80 -7.55 -6.04 5.37
CA HIS A 80 -8.16 -7.27 5.86
C HIS A 80 -7.23 -8.05 6.80
N LEU A 81 -5.97 -8.28 6.42
CA LEU A 81 -5.01 -9.01 7.27
C LEU A 81 -4.86 -8.38 8.66
N LEU A 82 -4.96 -7.04 8.75
CA LEU A 82 -4.91 -6.26 9.98
C LEU A 82 -6.26 -6.13 10.70
N GLY A 83 -7.27 -6.92 10.31
CA GLY A 83 -8.54 -7.04 11.02
C GLY A 83 -9.65 -6.10 10.54
N ALA A 84 -9.43 -5.27 9.52
CA ALA A 84 -10.50 -4.46 8.96
C ALA A 84 -11.47 -5.32 8.14
N VAL A 85 -12.76 -5.04 8.29
CA VAL A 85 -13.82 -5.54 7.40
C VAL A 85 -14.16 -4.46 6.37
N HIS A 86 -14.97 -4.82 5.37
CA HIS A 86 -15.55 -3.82 4.46
C HIS A 86 -16.38 -2.80 5.22
N ASP A 87 -16.31 -1.53 4.80
CA ASP A 87 -17.15 -0.48 5.40
C ASP A 87 -18.63 -0.88 5.26
N GLY A 88 -19.40 -0.72 6.34
CA GLY A 88 -20.79 -1.15 6.45
C GLY A 88 -20.98 -2.58 6.95
N SER A 89 -19.91 -3.36 7.14
CA SER A 89 -20.00 -4.74 7.60
C SER A 89 -19.94 -4.88 9.13
N PRO A 90 -20.62 -5.89 9.71
CA PRO A 90 -20.49 -6.22 11.14
C PRO A 90 -19.11 -6.80 11.47
N PRO A 91 -18.72 -6.84 12.76
CA PRO A 91 -17.49 -7.49 13.18
C PRO A 91 -17.50 -9.01 12.89
N PRO A 92 -16.35 -9.63 12.58
CA PRO A 92 -16.26 -11.08 12.43
C PRO A 92 -16.47 -11.77 13.78
N THR A 93 -17.32 -12.80 13.84
CA THR A 93 -17.63 -13.50 15.10
C THR A 93 -16.42 -14.15 15.78
N TYR A 94 -15.42 -14.56 14.99
CA TYR A 94 -14.22 -15.25 15.47
C TYR A 94 -13.10 -14.30 15.91
N LEU A 95 -13.10 -13.06 15.42
CA LEU A 95 -12.09 -12.05 15.75
C LEU A 95 -12.61 -11.05 16.80
N GLY A 96 -13.92 -10.80 16.80
CA GLY A 96 -14.54 -9.75 17.59
C GLY A 96 -14.27 -8.36 17.01
N GLY A 97 -14.14 -7.37 17.89
CA GLY A 97 -13.77 -6.00 17.53
C GLY A 97 -14.95 -5.10 17.11
N PRO A 98 -14.63 -3.89 16.62
CA PRO A 98 -15.62 -2.84 16.40
C PRO A 98 -16.44 -2.99 15.11
N GLY A 99 -16.01 -3.83 14.16
CA GLY A 99 -16.61 -3.91 12.82
C GLY A 99 -16.52 -2.59 12.07
N ALA A 100 -17.39 -2.39 11.08
CA ALA A 100 -17.46 -1.14 10.31
C ALA A 100 -18.87 -0.68 9.97
N GLU A 101 -19.90 -1.13 10.69
CA GLU A 101 -21.32 -0.78 10.43
C GLU A 101 -21.59 0.74 10.45
N ARG A 102 -20.80 1.52 11.18
CA ARG A 102 -20.95 2.99 11.27
C ARG A 102 -20.30 3.75 10.11
N CYS A 103 -19.42 3.11 9.33
CA CYS A 103 -18.78 3.70 8.17
C CYS A 103 -19.52 3.21 6.94
N ARG A 104 -20.08 4.11 6.12
CA ARG A 104 -20.90 3.69 4.99
C ARG A 104 -20.02 3.25 3.84
N TRP A 105 -20.44 2.20 3.14
CA TRP A 105 -19.76 1.72 1.94
C TRP A 105 -19.62 2.83 0.89
N GLU A 106 -20.62 3.71 0.78
CA GLU A 106 -20.67 4.82 -0.19
C GLU A 106 -19.73 5.98 0.15
N ASP A 107 -19.18 6.02 1.37
CA ASP A 107 -18.20 7.06 1.72
C ASP A 107 -16.86 6.88 0.96
N GLY A 108 -16.62 5.68 0.40
CA GLY A 108 -15.58 5.44 -0.62
C GLY A 108 -14.15 5.39 -0.10
N TYR A 109 -13.94 4.98 1.15
CA TYR A 109 -12.60 4.71 1.71
C TYR A 109 -11.97 3.42 1.15
N ILE A 110 -10.71 3.13 1.49
CA ILE A 110 -9.96 1.97 0.96
C ILE A 110 -10.74 0.65 1.07
N MET A 111 -11.48 0.44 2.17
CA MET A 111 -12.26 -0.77 2.43
C MET A 111 -13.62 -0.82 1.71
N SER A 112 -13.89 0.11 0.78
CA SER A 112 -15.02 0.13 -0.15
C SER A 112 -14.53 -0.06 -1.59
N ASP A 113 -15.35 -0.59 -2.50
CA ASP A 113 -15.05 -0.55 -3.94
C ASP A 113 -15.41 0.77 -4.63
N LEU A 114 -16.16 1.65 -3.97
CA LEU A 114 -16.58 2.96 -4.51
C LEU A 114 -15.54 4.06 -4.26
N ARG A 115 -14.27 3.77 -4.56
CA ARG A 115 -13.09 4.64 -4.34
C ARG A 115 -12.95 5.69 -5.44
N HIS A 116 -13.97 6.52 -5.62
CA HIS A 116 -14.06 7.48 -6.74
C HIS A 116 -13.49 8.88 -6.41
N THR A 117 -12.99 9.07 -5.19
CA THR A 117 -12.50 10.36 -4.68
C THR A 117 -11.18 10.16 -3.93
N GLU A 118 -10.58 11.23 -3.42
CA GLU A 118 -9.37 11.19 -2.59
C GLU A 118 -9.55 10.38 -1.30
N LYS A 119 -10.79 10.15 -0.85
CA LYS A 119 -11.07 9.23 0.27
C LYS A 119 -10.64 7.80 -0.04
N GLY A 120 -10.60 7.42 -1.32
CA GLY A 120 -10.13 6.12 -1.78
C GLY A 120 -8.67 5.83 -1.43
N PHE A 121 -7.92 6.83 -0.98
CA PHE A 121 -6.53 6.74 -0.51
C PHE A 121 -6.41 6.84 1.01
N ARG A 122 -7.54 6.77 1.73
CA ARG A 122 -7.59 6.89 3.19
C ARG A 122 -8.33 5.72 3.80
N TRP A 123 -7.94 5.41 5.04
CA TRP A 123 -8.67 4.48 5.89
C TRP A 123 -9.88 5.18 6.50
N SER A 124 -11.00 4.47 6.61
CA SER A 124 -12.15 4.97 7.35
C SER A 124 -11.82 4.97 8.86
N PRO A 125 -12.52 5.78 9.68
CA PRO A 125 -12.38 5.70 11.14
C PRO A 125 -12.65 4.29 11.69
N CYS A 126 -13.51 3.51 11.02
CA CYS A 126 -13.79 2.13 11.40
C CYS A 126 -12.59 1.22 11.09
N SER A 127 -11.97 1.34 9.92
CA SER A 127 -10.75 0.59 9.60
C SER A 127 -9.64 0.89 10.61
N ILE A 128 -9.42 2.16 10.94
CA ILE A 128 -8.43 2.59 11.95
C ILE A 128 -8.75 1.96 13.31
N SER A 129 -10.01 1.97 13.74
CA SER A 129 -10.44 1.33 15.00
C SER A 129 -10.18 -0.19 14.99
N SER A 130 -10.46 -0.87 13.88
CA SER A 130 -10.17 -2.30 13.71
C SER A 130 -8.67 -2.59 13.75
N PHE A 131 -7.83 -1.74 13.15
CA PHE A 131 -6.37 -1.86 13.25
C PHE A 131 -5.90 -1.73 14.69
N HIS A 132 -6.40 -0.74 15.42
CA HIS A 132 -6.10 -0.61 16.85
C HIS A 132 -6.56 -1.82 17.65
N HIS A 133 -7.74 -2.36 17.37
CA HIS A 133 -8.22 -3.57 18.04
C HIS A 133 -7.29 -4.76 17.78
N PHE A 134 -6.92 -4.99 16.52
CA PHE A 134 -6.06 -6.10 16.11
C PHE A 134 -4.64 -5.97 16.68
N LEU A 135 -4.02 -4.79 16.52
CA LEU A 135 -2.65 -4.50 16.96
C LEU A 135 -2.52 -4.35 18.48
N ASN A 136 -3.61 -4.32 19.24
CA ASN A 136 -3.56 -4.43 20.71
C ASN A 136 -3.96 -5.83 21.20
N GLY A 137 -4.29 -6.74 20.28
CA GLY A 137 -4.61 -8.13 20.60
C GLY A 137 -3.37 -9.03 20.60
N ASP A 138 -3.49 -10.17 21.29
CA ASP A 138 -2.40 -11.15 21.43
C ASP A 138 -1.98 -11.79 20.09
N THR A 139 -2.87 -11.75 19.09
CA THR A 139 -2.64 -12.33 17.77
C THR A 139 -1.66 -11.54 16.92
N ALA A 140 -1.38 -10.26 17.22
CA ALA A 140 -0.54 -9.40 16.37
C ALA A 140 0.96 -9.40 16.75
N THR A 141 1.36 -10.21 17.74
CA THR A 141 2.71 -10.20 18.33
C THR A 141 3.86 -10.39 17.34
N CYS A 142 3.62 -11.05 16.21
CA CYS A 142 4.63 -11.26 15.16
C CYS A 142 4.98 -9.99 14.35
N LEU A 143 4.25 -8.89 14.54
CA LEU A 143 4.46 -7.61 13.85
C LEU A 143 5.31 -6.62 14.67
N TYR A 144 5.69 -6.95 15.91
CA TYR A 144 6.36 -6.01 16.82
C TYR A 144 7.89 -6.03 16.73
N ASN A 145 8.48 -7.00 16.03
CA ASN A 145 9.91 -7.01 15.78
C ASN A 145 10.26 -6.13 14.59
N SER A 146 11.47 -5.55 14.60
CA SER A 146 12.03 -4.89 13.42
C SER A 146 12.29 -5.91 12.30
N PRO A 147 12.18 -5.49 11.02
CA PRO A 147 12.58 -6.33 9.90
C PRO A 147 14.08 -6.64 9.97
N HIS A 148 14.46 -7.83 9.51
CA HIS A 148 15.87 -8.27 9.50
C HIS A 148 16.70 -7.63 8.39
N GLU A 149 16.05 -7.19 7.31
CA GLU A 149 16.68 -6.50 6.18
C GLU A 149 16.16 -5.06 6.11
N ASP A 150 17.10 -4.13 5.90
CA ASP A 150 16.87 -2.69 5.87
C ASP A 150 17.05 -2.15 4.44
N GLU A 151 16.67 -2.95 3.43
CA GLU A 151 16.69 -2.49 2.04
C GLU A 151 15.66 -1.38 1.86
N SER A 152 16.14 -0.15 1.74
CA SER A 152 15.28 0.98 1.45
C SER A 152 14.66 0.83 0.07
N LEU A 153 13.33 0.81 0.00
CA LEU A 153 12.63 0.83 -1.28
C LEU A 153 12.98 2.11 -2.07
N PRO A 154 13.05 2.03 -3.42
CA PRO A 154 13.26 3.20 -4.25
C PRO A 154 12.26 4.31 -3.92
N ARG A 155 12.76 5.53 -3.69
CA ARG A 155 11.92 6.71 -3.39
C ARG A 155 11.30 7.33 -4.64
N VAL A 156 11.22 6.57 -5.74
CA VAL A 156 10.64 7.04 -7.01
C VAL A 156 9.17 6.68 -7.03
N LEU A 157 8.32 7.68 -7.22
CA LEU A 157 6.88 7.48 -7.31
C LEU A 157 6.52 6.65 -8.57
N PRO A 158 5.65 5.63 -8.48
CA PRO A 158 5.42 4.70 -9.59
C PRO A 158 4.90 5.37 -10.87
N GLY A 159 4.12 6.45 -10.75
CA GLY A 159 3.62 7.24 -11.87
C GLY A 159 4.71 7.99 -12.66
N LYS A 160 5.93 8.12 -12.10
CA LYS A 160 7.11 8.60 -12.83
C LYS A 160 7.74 7.52 -13.71
N LEU A 161 7.44 6.25 -13.45
CA LEU A 161 7.98 5.10 -14.19
C LEU A 161 7.11 4.72 -15.38
N LEU A 162 5.78 4.89 -15.28
CA LEU A 162 4.81 4.58 -16.32
C LEU A 162 3.85 5.75 -16.53
N SER A 163 3.77 6.24 -17.78
CA SER A 163 2.76 7.22 -18.16
C SER A 163 1.34 6.66 -18.04
N LEU A 164 0.32 7.54 -17.99
CA LEU A 164 -1.10 7.16 -17.95
C LEU A 164 -1.46 6.17 -19.08
N ASP A 165 -0.98 6.42 -20.29
CA ASP A 165 -1.20 5.51 -21.43
C ASP A 165 -0.48 4.17 -21.25
N ALA A 166 0.66 4.14 -20.58
CA ALA A 166 1.39 2.91 -20.30
C ALA A 166 0.68 2.09 -19.21
N GLN A 167 0.12 2.74 -18.19
CA GLN A 167 -0.72 2.11 -17.17
C GLN A 167 -1.95 1.44 -17.84
N CYS A 168 -2.70 2.18 -18.66
CA CYS A 168 -3.83 1.62 -19.41
C CYS A 168 -3.42 0.51 -20.40
N ARG A 169 -2.24 0.59 -21.02
CA ARG A 169 -1.75 -0.47 -21.90
C ARG A 169 -1.46 -1.76 -21.15
N ARG A 170 -1.03 -1.68 -19.89
CA ARG A 170 -0.82 -2.87 -19.03
C ARG A 170 -2.15 -3.43 -18.53
N ASP A 171 -3.06 -2.57 -18.09
CA ASP A 171 -4.36 -2.97 -17.53
C ASP A 171 -5.36 -3.48 -18.58
N ARG A 172 -5.48 -2.79 -19.71
CA ARG A 172 -6.53 -3.05 -20.72
C ARG A 172 -6.02 -3.18 -22.16
N GLY A 173 -4.71 -2.97 -22.40
CA GLY A 173 -4.15 -2.99 -23.76
C GLY A 173 -4.46 -1.74 -24.58
N THR A 174 -4.95 -0.66 -23.94
CA THR A 174 -5.44 0.55 -24.59
C THR A 174 -4.83 1.82 -23.96
N SER A 175 -5.22 3.01 -24.43
CA SER A 175 -4.67 4.29 -23.94
C SER A 175 -5.61 4.97 -22.94
N ALA A 176 -5.07 5.93 -22.19
CA ALA A 176 -5.85 6.74 -21.27
C ALA A 176 -6.73 7.73 -22.05
N CYS A 177 -7.99 7.89 -21.61
CA CYS A 177 -8.93 8.79 -22.24
C CYS A 177 -8.74 10.26 -21.82
N PHE A 178 -8.33 10.46 -20.57
CA PHE A 178 -8.17 11.78 -19.96
C PHE A 178 -6.78 11.88 -19.34
N LYS A 179 -6.26 13.12 -19.23
CA LYS A 179 -4.93 13.43 -18.69
C LYS A 179 -4.98 14.70 -17.83
N ASP A 180 -6.11 14.89 -17.17
CA ASP A 180 -6.40 16.00 -16.26
C ASP A 180 -6.56 15.48 -14.82
N GLU A 181 -6.92 16.35 -13.88
CA GLU A 181 -7.04 16.05 -12.45
C GLU A 181 -7.86 14.79 -12.10
N ARG A 182 -8.83 14.41 -12.94
CA ARG A 182 -9.73 13.26 -12.70
C ARG A 182 -8.96 11.95 -12.62
N VAL A 183 -7.83 11.85 -13.32
CA VAL A 183 -7.02 10.62 -13.36
C VAL A 183 -6.46 10.24 -11.99
N CYS A 184 -6.29 11.22 -11.09
CA CYS A 184 -5.70 10.99 -9.77
C CYS A 184 -6.61 10.17 -8.86
N ALA A 185 -7.93 10.31 -8.98
CA ALA A 185 -8.89 9.46 -8.28
C ALA A 185 -9.36 8.29 -9.16
N GLN A 186 -9.47 8.49 -10.48
CA GLN A 186 -9.94 7.47 -11.41
C GLN A 186 -9.28 7.60 -12.78
N LEU A 187 -8.41 6.65 -13.12
CA LEU A 187 -7.89 6.49 -14.47
C LEU A 187 -8.95 5.83 -15.36
N PHE A 188 -9.32 6.53 -16.43
CA PHE A 188 -10.21 6.03 -17.47
C PHE A 188 -9.39 5.51 -18.65
N CYS A 189 -9.50 4.21 -18.91
CA CYS A 189 -8.88 3.56 -20.05
C CYS A 189 -9.92 3.34 -21.14
N PHE A 190 -9.55 3.55 -22.40
CA PHE A 190 -10.43 3.19 -23.51
C PHE A 190 -10.66 1.68 -23.50
N ASP A 191 -11.86 1.21 -23.81
CA ASP A 191 -12.14 -0.21 -23.93
C ASP A 191 -12.60 -0.51 -25.35
N SER A 192 -11.77 -1.20 -26.13
CA SER A 192 -12.05 -1.48 -27.54
C SER A 192 -13.26 -2.39 -27.75
N GLY A 193 -13.61 -3.21 -26.74
CA GLY A 193 -14.77 -4.09 -26.80
C GLY A 193 -16.09 -3.32 -26.71
N SER A 194 -16.17 -2.32 -25.85
CA SER A 194 -17.37 -1.49 -25.66
C SER A 194 -17.35 -0.20 -26.49
N GLY A 195 -16.19 0.29 -26.89
CA GLY A 195 -16.02 1.59 -27.56
C GLY A 195 -16.07 2.79 -26.60
N TYR A 196 -16.12 2.56 -25.29
CA TYR A 196 -16.24 3.61 -24.28
C TYR A 196 -15.01 3.69 -23.37
N CYS A 197 -14.87 4.81 -22.68
CA CYS A 197 -13.90 4.99 -21.61
C CYS A 197 -14.44 4.41 -20.31
N VAL A 198 -13.74 3.42 -19.76
CA VAL A 198 -14.13 2.76 -18.51
C VAL A 198 -13.20 3.18 -17.39
N ALA A 199 -13.79 3.63 -16.28
CA ALA A 199 -13.03 3.87 -15.05
C ALA A 199 -12.56 2.52 -14.50
N TYR A 200 -11.28 2.45 -14.13
CA TYR A 200 -10.70 1.23 -13.59
C TYR A 200 -10.22 1.42 -12.15
N ARG A 201 -9.05 2.04 -11.97
CA ARG A 201 -8.42 2.34 -10.68
C ARG A 201 -7.76 3.72 -10.75
N PRO A 202 -7.36 4.33 -9.63
CA PRO A 202 -6.64 5.60 -9.67
C PRO A 202 -5.33 5.48 -10.46
N ALA A 203 -4.89 6.56 -11.11
CA ALA A 203 -3.55 6.61 -11.67
C ALA A 203 -2.50 6.45 -10.56
N ALA A 204 -1.36 5.86 -10.89
CA ALA A 204 -0.26 5.72 -9.95
C ALA A 204 0.20 7.07 -9.41
N GLU A 205 0.52 7.12 -8.12
CA GLU A 205 1.10 8.31 -7.46
C GLU A 205 2.32 8.82 -8.25
N GLY A 206 2.41 10.14 -8.44
CA GLY A 206 3.43 10.79 -9.28
C GLY A 206 3.07 10.89 -10.77
N SER A 207 1.93 10.36 -11.21
CA SER A 207 1.50 10.50 -12.61
C SER A 207 1.17 11.97 -12.93
N PRO A 208 1.51 12.49 -14.12
CA PRO A 208 1.16 13.85 -14.50
C PRO A 208 -0.36 14.00 -14.69
N CYS A 209 -0.92 15.11 -14.21
CA CYS A 209 -2.37 15.37 -14.25
C CYS A 209 -2.74 16.74 -14.82
N GLY A 210 -1.81 17.40 -15.52
CA GLY A 210 -1.98 18.72 -16.12
C GLY A 210 -1.11 19.79 -15.44
N ASP A 211 -0.81 20.89 -16.14
CA ASP A 211 -0.16 22.09 -15.60
C ASP A 211 1.11 21.87 -14.77
N GLY A 212 1.92 20.85 -15.12
CA GLY A 212 3.13 20.49 -14.38
C GLY A 212 2.87 19.90 -12.99
N GLN A 213 1.62 19.56 -12.67
CA GLN A 213 1.19 18.93 -11.44
C GLN A 213 1.19 17.40 -11.57
N ILE A 214 1.23 16.74 -10.41
CA ILE A 214 1.23 15.29 -10.29
C ILE A 214 0.10 14.81 -9.37
N CYS A 215 -0.31 13.56 -9.58
CA CYS A 215 -1.23 12.88 -8.68
C CYS A 215 -0.55 12.54 -7.36
N ASN A 216 -1.14 12.96 -6.26
CA ASN A 216 -0.78 12.52 -4.92
C ASN A 216 -2.04 12.39 -4.06
N SER A 217 -2.21 11.22 -3.44
CA SER A 217 -3.31 10.89 -2.55
C SER A 217 -4.67 11.21 -3.15
N GLY A 218 -4.85 10.89 -4.44
CA GLY A 218 -6.09 11.11 -5.17
C GLY A 218 -6.34 12.53 -5.67
N ARG A 219 -5.39 13.45 -5.53
CA ARG A 219 -5.52 14.85 -5.96
C ARG A 219 -4.41 15.26 -6.92
N CYS A 220 -4.74 16.17 -7.84
CA CYS A 220 -3.76 16.82 -8.70
C CYS A 220 -3.15 17.99 -7.94
N GLN A 221 -1.85 17.94 -7.69
CA GLN A 221 -1.15 18.94 -6.90
C GLN A 221 0.24 19.23 -7.45
N VAL A 222 0.73 20.44 -7.17
CA VAL A 222 2.09 20.82 -7.52
C VAL A 222 3.06 19.85 -6.86
N GLU A 223 4.08 19.42 -7.60
CA GLU A 223 5.18 18.68 -7.03
C GLU A 223 5.97 19.62 -6.11
N HIS A 224 5.68 19.55 -4.81
CA HIS A 224 6.60 20.08 -3.83
C HIS A 224 7.76 19.09 -3.79
N GLU A 225 8.82 19.37 -4.56
CA GLU A 225 10.11 18.77 -4.25
C GLU A 225 10.35 19.07 -2.77
N ASN A 226 10.33 18.02 -1.94
CA ASN A 226 11.01 18.09 -0.67
C ASN A 226 12.44 18.43 -1.05
N ILE A 227 12.79 19.73 -0.99
CA ILE A 227 14.16 20.15 -0.75
C ILE A 227 14.55 19.32 0.45
N ILE A 228 15.26 18.22 0.22
CA ILE A 228 15.99 17.54 1.27
C ILE A 228 16.86 18.67 1.80
N PRO A 229 16.67 19.15 3.05
CA PRO A 229 17.68 20.04 3.61
C PRO A 229 18.93 19.21 3.56
N ASP A 230 19.89 19.63 2.74
CA ASP A 230 21.19 19.03 2.70
C ASP A 230 21.79 19.20 4.11
N TYR A 231 21.62 18.16 4.94
CA TYR A 231 22.14 18.13 6.30
C TYR A 231 23.68 18.10 6.30
N SER A 232 24.35 18.06 5.13
CA SER A 232 25.80 18.24 5.03
C SER A 232 26.26 19.69 5.22
N GLN A 233 25.34 20.66 5.26
CA GLN A 233 25.70 22.08 5.43
C GLN A 233 25.16 22.73 6.72
N GLN A 234 24.57 21.97 7.64
CA GLN A 234 24.21 22.52 8.95
C GLN A 234 25.44 22.61 9.86
N THR A 235 26.14 23.75 9.79
CA THR A 235 27.00 24.19 10.89
C THR A 235 26.11 24.42 12.11
N VAL A 236 26.19 23.53 13.09
CA VAL A 236 25.48 23.66 14.36
C VAL A 236 26.13 24.78 15.17
N SER A 237 25.58 26.00 15.07
CA SER A 237 25.95 27.10 15.94
C SER A 237 25.21 26.99 17.26
N TYR A 238 25.88 26.46 18.29
CA TYR A 238 25.39 26.49 19.66
C TYR A 238 25.62 27.88 20.27
N VAL A 239 24.53 28.58 20.60
CA VAL A 239 24.58 29.79 21.45
C VAL A 239 24.70 29.33 22.90
N ARG A 240 25.90 29.43 23.49
CA ARG A 240 26.05 29.37 24.95
C ARG A 240 25.49 30.65 25.58
N ARG A 241 24.90 30.49 26.76
CA ARG A 241 24.15 31.50 27.53
C ARG A 241 24.94 32.74 27.99
N ASN A 242 26.12 33.02 27.43
CA ASN A 242 26.97 34.18 27.74
C ASN A 242 27.48 34.91 26.46
N GLY A 243 26.72 34.91 25.36
CA GLY A 243 26.84 35.94 24.32
C GLY A 243 28.17 36.04 23.54
N GLN A 244 28.97 34.98 23.45
CA GLN A 244 30.15 34.94 22.58
C GLN A 244 30.05 33.77 21.59
N THR A 245 30.19 34.08 20.29
CA THR A 245 30.25 33.12 19.18
C THR A 245 31.69 32.63 18.98
N VAL A 246 31.90 31.32 19.00
CA VAL A 246 33.19 30.69 18.64
C VAL A 246 32.94 29.76 17.45
N SER A 247 33.57 30.04 16.31
CA SER A 247 33.62 29.14 15.15
C SER A 247 34.74 28.12 15.38
N LEU A 248 34.42 26.83 15.31
CA LEU A 248 35.41 25.75 15.32
C LEU A 248 35.55 25.23 13.89
N ASP A 249 36.68 25.51 13.26
CA ASP A 249 37.01 24.96 11.95
C ASP A 249 37.28 23.46 12.06
N GLY A 250 36.66 22.69 11.15
CA GLY A 250 36.65 21.24 11.17
C GLY A 250 38.00 20.63 10.83
N ASN A 251 38.84 20.40 11.84
CA ASN A 251 39.82 19.32 11.81
C ASN A 251 40.30 18.94 13.22
N THR A 252 39.51 18.14 13.95
CA THR A 252 39.99 17.50 15.17
C THR A 252 39.34 16.13 15.34
N THR A 253 40.15 15.09 15.21
CA THR A 253 39.83 13.69 15.51
C THR A 253 39.38 13.55 16.97
N ILE A 254 38.13 13.10 17.19
CA ILE A 254 37.62 12.78 18.52
C ILE A 254 37.97 11.30 18.84
N PRO A 255 38.61 11.00 19.98
CA PRO A 255 39.00 9.64 20.32
C PRO A 255 37.77 8.78 20.71
N ARG A 256 37.76 7.52 20.25
CA ARG A 256 36.79 6.49 20.65
C ARG A 256 36.79 6.32 22.17
N LYS A 257 35.66 6.54 22.83
CA LYS A 257 35.44 6.04 24.20
C LYS A 257 34.94 4.60 24.15
N GLN A 258 35.61 3.74 24.92
CA GLN A 258 35.29 2.34 25.18
C GLN A 258 33.98 2.18 25.98
N PRO A 259 33.34 1.00 25.92
CA PRO A 259 32.09 0.71 26.61
C PRO A 259 32.33 0.48 28.11
N ILE A 260 31.37 0.90 28.93
CA ILE A 260 31.28 0.55 30.35
C ILE A 260 30.17 -0.48 30.48
N LEU A 261 30.45 -1.54 31.27
CA LEU A 261 29.64 -2.74 31.53
C LEU A 261 28.13 -2.50 31.66
#